data_AF-A0A8D0CWW3-F1
#
_entry.id   AF-A0A8D0CWW3-F1
#
_cell.length_a   1.000
_cell.length_b   1.000
_cell.length_c   1.000
_cell.angle_alpha   90.00
_cell.angle_beta   90.00
_cell.angle_gamma   90.00
#
_symmetry.space_group_name_H-M   'P 1'
#
loop_
_entity.id
_entity.type
_entity.pdbx_description
1 polymer ?
#
loop_
_entity_poly.entity_id
_entity_poly.type
_entity_poly.pdbx_seq_one_letter_code
_entity_poly.pdbx_strand_id
1 'polypeptide(L)'
;MSLWAVTFLEYWKRTCSALSHRWDCSEFEDIEERPRPEFTAMAPMTMRNPVTGAEEPYFPENKRLNRTLTGCMVIIVMVAVVLMFLIAIILYRTILRIVISKSNSFLPIASLSGSVLNLLIIIMLSKVYTSLAHILTRWEMHRTQTKYEDMFILKVFILKFVNLFSAPVYIAFFKGRFVGYPGNYNTLFGLRNEDCGAGGCLIELAQELLVIMVGKQLINNIYEFIVPKLKSWCQKRKMRLKEEEEREEEEKVSPWEEDYQLLLCEGLFSEYMEMVIQFGFVTIFVAACPLAPLFALVNNWVEIRLDAQKFVTEYRRPVAERAQDIGIWFPIMQLITHLAVLANAFLIAFTSSFLPRLYYSYTRDSTLSGFINFTLATSPPRFLPNHSLCIVQYRGFMDQDGKYLPEFFHLLAIRLAFIIVFEHVVFSVGRLIDLMVPDVPEDVEVKIKREHYMAKNALAENQVKRVFNVILVSRIWRLATAADRLPAIKTDRPHSC
;
A
#
# COMPACT_ATOMS: atom_id res chain seq x y z
N MET A 1 16.94 -7.05 -6.05
CA MET A 1 15.55 -6.56 -5.90
C MET A 1 15.25 -6.04 -4.50
N SER A 2 15.49 -6.80 -3.44
CA SER A 2 15.30 -6.29 -2.07
C SER A 2 16.14 -5.04 -1.77
N LEU A 3 17.42 -5.02 -2.17
CA LEU A 3 18.25 -3.81 -2.10
C LEU A 3 17.69 -2.65 -2.93
N TRP A 4 17.20 -2.94 -4.14
CA TRP A 4 16.57 -1.95 -5.00
C TRP A 4 15.35 -1.30 -4.32
N ALA A 5 14.50 -2.10 -3.67
CA ALA A 5 13.32 -1.60 -2.96
C ALA A 5 13.70 -0.65 -1.81
N VAL A 6 14.73 -1.00 -1.02
CA VAL A 6 15.25 -0.11 0.03
C VAL A 6 15.80 1.18 -0.57
N THR A 7 16.67 1.09 -1.58
CA THR A 7 17.23 2.29 -2.24
C THR A 7 16.16 3.17 -2.88
N PHE A 8 15.10 2.56 -3.43
CA PHE A 8 13.98 3.28 -4.02
C PHE A 8 13.21 4.08 -2.97
N LEU A 9 12.93 3.48 -1.80
CA LEU A 9 12.24 4.16 -0.72
C LEU A 9 13.07 5.30 -0.12
N GLU A 10 14.37 5.12 0.06
CA GLU A 10 15.26 6.18 0.54
C GLU A 10 15.38 7.32 -0.49
N TYR A 11 15.48 6.99 -1.77
CA TYR A 11 15.44 7.98 -2.84
C TYR A 11 14.10 8.75 -2.87
N TRP A 12 12.98 8.05 -2.68
CA TRP A 12 11.66 8.66 -2.64
C TRP A 12 11.49 9.58 -1.44
N LYS A 13 11.96 9.17 -0.25
CA LYS A 13 11.92 9.99 0.97
C LYS A 13 12.65 11.33 0.77
N ARG A 14 13.86 11.29 0.19
CA ARG A 14 14.63 12.49 -0.16
C ARG A 14 13.93 13.38 -1.17
N THR A 15 13.33 12.77 -2.19
CA THR A 15 12.58 13.49 -3.23
C THR A 15 11.34 14.16 -2.63
N CYS A 16 10.62 13.47 -1.76
CA CYS A 16 9.46 13.98 -1.05
C CYS A 16 9.83 15.19 -0.17
N SER A 17 10.92 15.09 0.59
CA SER A 17 11.44 16.22 1.39
C SER A 17 11.76 17.43 0.50
N ALA A 18 12.46 17.22 -0.61
CA ALA A 18 12.79 18.32 -1.53
C ALA A 18 11.56 18.96 -2.20
N LEU A 19 10.55 18.16 -2.55
CA LEU A 19 9.29 18.66 -3.12
C LEU A 19 8.43 19.38 -2.08
N SER A 20 8.32 18.85 -0.86
CA SER A 20 7.55 19.45 0.23
C SER A 20 8.07 20.86 0.57
N HIS A 21 9.40 21.05 0.56
CA HIS A 21 10.01 22.38 0.70
C HIS A 21 9.76 23.24 -0.52
N ARG A 22 9.89 22.71 -1.74
CA ARG A 22 9.73 23.51 -2.97
C ARG A 22 8.31 24.05 -3.13
N TRP A 23 7.33 23.34 -2.61
CA TRP A 23 5.91 23.70 -2.68
C TRP A 23 5.38 24.36 -1.41
N ASP A 24 6.23 24.71 -0.44
CA ASP A 24 5.85 25.29 0.85
C ASP A 24 4.77 24.48 1.59
N CYS A 25 4.90 23.15 1.55
CA CYS A 25 3.96 22.20 2.19
C CYS A 25 4.53 21.53 3.45
N SER A 26 5.77 21.83 3.86
CA SER A 26 6.47 21.12 4.94
C SER A 26 5.86 21.28 6.34
N GLU A 27 5.05 22.32 6.57
CA GLU A 27 4.45 22.64 7.88
C GLU A 27 2.91 22.52 7.87
N PHE A 28 2.33 21.97 6.80
CA PHE A 28 0.89 22.00 6.58
C PHE A 28 0.09 21.23 7.64
N GLU A 29 0.50 19.99 7.96
CA GLU A 29 -0.26 19.12 8.86
C GLU A 29 -0.24 19.60 10.32
N ASP A 30 0.86 20.19 10.76
CA ASP A 30 1.05 20.60 12.15
C ASP A 30 0.38 21.95 12.46
N ILE A 31 0.41 22.89 11.52
CA ILE A 31 0.03 24.30 11.77
C ILE A 31 -1.30 24.67 11.12
N GLU A 32 -1.56 24.19 9.89
CA GLU A 32 -2.64 24.74 9.07
C GLU A 32 -3.88 23.85 8.97
N GLU A 33 -3.75 22.54 9.21
CA GLU A 33 -4.87 21.60 9.01
C GLU A 33 -5.99 21.81 10.06
N ARG A 34 -7.20 22.07 9.56
CA ARG A 34 -8.38 22.29 10.40
C ARG A 34 -8.98 20.97 10.89
N PRO A 35 -9.58 20.94 12.10
CA PRO A 35 -10.30 19.75 12.55
C PRO A 35 -11.53 19.50 11.68
N ARG A 36 -11.87 18.22 11.48
CA ARG A 36 -13.02 17.80 10.68
C ARG A 36 -14.33 18.32 11.30
N PRO A 37 -15.33 18.71 10.49
CA PRO A 37 -16.62 19.19 11.01
C PRO A 37 -17.31 18.18 11.94
N GLU A 38 -17.29 16.89 11.58
CA GLU A 38 -17.85 15.81 12.40
C GLU A 38 -17.15 15.72 13.77
N PHE A 39 -15.82 15.89 13.80
CA PHE A 39 -15.05 15.88 15.03
C PHE A 39 -15.38 17.10 15.89
N THR A 40 -15.47 18.30 15.30
CA THR A 40 -15.84 19.52 16.04
C THR A 40 -17.23 19.44 16.66
N ALA A 41 -18.18 18.79 15.98
CA ALA A 41 -19.55 18.65 16.48
C ALA A 41 -19.70 17.59 17.58
N MET A 42 -18.89 16.52 17.54
CA MET A 42 -19.00 15.39 18.48
C MET A 42 -17.97 15.42 19.61
N ALA A 43 -16.99 16.33 19.57
CA ALA A 43 -15.97 16.42 20.61
C ALA A 43 -16.60 16.78 21.97
N PRO A 44 -16.33 16.01 23.03
CA PRO A 44 -16.98 16.21 24.33
C PRO A 44 -16.42 17.39 25.13
N MET A 45 -15.24 17.90 24.76
CA MET A 45 -14.54 18.96 25.50
C MET A 45 -13.68 19.79 24.54
N THR A 46 -13.31 21.00 24.97
CA THR A 46 -12.28 21.84 24.34
C THR A 46 -11.04 21.90 25.23
N MET A 47 -9.86 22.02 24.62
CA MET A 47 -8.59 22.19 25.31
C MET A 47 -7.80 23.30 24.62
N ARG A 48 -7.08 24.11 25.40
CA ARG A 48 -6.21 25.15 24.88
C ARG A 48 -4.94 24.54 24.31
N ASN A 49 -4.64 24.82 23.04
CA ASN A 49 -3.43 24.38 22.38
C ASN A 49 -2.21 25.10 22.99
N PRO A 50 -1.15 24.37 23.44
CA PRO A 50 0.02 24.98 24.08
C PRO A 50 0.88 25.82 23.11
N VAL A 51 0.78 25.59 21.81
CA VAL A 51 1.57 26.28 20.78
C VAL A 51 0.84 27.52 20.27
N THR A 52 -0.40 27.35 19.81
CA THR A 52 -1.19 28.46 19.22
C THR A 52 -1.91 29.30 20.27
N GLY A 53 -2.14 28.75 21.46
CA GLY A 53 -2.91 29.38 22.53
C GLY A 53 -4.43 29.45 22.26
N ALA A 54 -4.91 28.88 21.14
CA ALA A 54 -6.33 28.84 20.78
C ALA A 54 -7.07 27.69 21.49
N GLU A 55 -8.36 27.85 21.76
CA GLU A 55 -9.22 26.77 22.25
C GLU A 55 -9.66 25.88 21.09
N GLU A 56 -9.37 24.58 21.19
CA GLU A 56 -9.63 23.59 20.15
C GLU A 56 -10.43 22.42 20.71
N PRO A 57 -11.31 21.78 19.90
CA PRO A 57 -11.99 20.57 20.33
C PRO A 57 -10.99 19.45 20.61
N TYR A 58 -11.17 18.76 21.74
CA TYR A 58 -10.28 17.72 22.22
C TYR A 58 -11.04 16.43 22.55
N PHE A 59 -10.41 15.30 22.23
CA PHE A 59 -10.91 13.98 22.57
C PHE A 59 -9.83 13.21 23.32
N PRO A 60 -10.14 12.64 24.50
CA PRO A 60 -9.15 12.03 25.37
C PRO A 60 -8.47 10.82 24.72
N GLU A 61 -7.13 10.84 24.72
CA GLU A 61 -6.30 9.84 24.03
C GLU A 61 -6.52 8.42 24.54
N ASN A 62 -6.68 8.22 25.85
CA ASN A 62 -6.92 6.89 26.42
C ASN A 62 -8.22 6.25 25.89
N LYS A 63 -9.28 7.06 25.72
CA LYS A 63 -10.53 6.57 25.12
C LYS A 63 -10.35 6.28 23.64
N ARG A 64 -9.54 7.08 22.93
CA ARG A 64 -9.23 6.87 21.51
C ARG A 64 -8.46 5.58 21.34
N LEU A 65 -7.40 5.38 22.11
CA LEU A 65 -6.55 4.19 22.06
C LEU A 65 -7.36 2.92 22.29
N ASN A 66 -8.24 2.89 23.30
CA ASN A 66 -9.12 1.74 23.52
C ASN A 66 -10.08 1.48 22.34
N ARG A 67 -10.62 2.54 21.71
CA ARG A 67 -11.42 2.40 20.49
C ARG A 67 -10.59 1.88 19.31
N THR A 68 -9.41 2.45 19.07
CA THR A 68 -8.51 2.02 17.99
C THR A 68 -8.07 0.56 18.19
N LEU A 69 -7.72 0.14 19.41
CA LEU A 69 -7.41 -1.25 19.74
C LEU A 69 -8.60 -2.18 19.47
N THR A 70 -9.81 -1.77 19.84
CA THR A 70 -11.03 -2.53 19.56
C THR A 70 -11.26 -2.65 18.05
N GLY A 71 -11.01 -1.58 17.29
CA GLY A 71 -11.05 -1.59 15.82
C GLY A 71 -10.02 -2.51 15.20
N CYS A 72 -8.76 -2.47 15.67
CA CYS A 72 -7.71 -3.41 15.27
C CYS A 72 -8.12 -4.86 15.49
N MET A 73 -8.76 -5.18 16.63
CA MET A 73 -9.27 -6.53 16.89
C MET A 73 -10.35 -6.95 15.91
N VAL A 74 -11.31 -6.06 15.58
CA VAL A 74 -12.34 -6.33 14.56
C VAL A 74 -11.70 -6.63 13.20
N ILE A 75 -10.65 -5.91 12.82
CA ILE A 75 -9.94 -6.14 11.55
C ILE A 75 -9.24 -7.49 11.55
N ILE A 76 -8.58 -7.88 12.65
CA ILE A 76 -7.94 -9.21 12.77
C ILE A 76 -8.98 -10.32 12.60
N VAL A 77 -10.14 -10.19 13.25
CA VAL A 77 -11.25 -11.14 13.08
C VAL A 77 -11.69 -11.19 11.62
N MET A 78 -11.81 -10.04 10.96
CA MET A 78 -12.18 -10.00 9.53
C MET A 78 -11.15 -10.65 8.62
N VAL A 79 -9.85 -10.43 8.87
CA VAL A 79 -8.77 -11.10 8.14
C VAL A 79 -8.86 -12.61 8.33
N ALA A 80 -9.11 -13.10 9.55
CA ALA A 80 -9.30 -14.52 9.80
C ALA A 80 -10.51 -15.08 9.04
N VAL A 81 -11.63 -14.35 8.99
CA VAL A 81 -12.81 -14.72 8.22
C VAL A 81 -12.50 -14.82 6.72
N VAL A 82 -11.76 -13.87 6.15
CA VAL A 82 -11.31 -13.93 4.74
C VAL A 82 -10.49 -15.19 4.48
N LEU A 83 -9.50 -15.46 5.33
CA LEU A 83 -8.65 -16.66 5.19
C LEU A 83 -9.47 -17.95 5.28
N MET A 84 -10.45 -18.02 6.18
CA MET A 84 -11.36 -19.16 6.29
C MET A 84 -12.20 -19.34 5.02
N PHE A 85 -12.76 -18.27 4.45
CA PHE A 85 -13.50 -18.35 3.20
C PHE A 85 -12.62 -18.78 2.02
N LEU A 86 -11.39 -18.29 1.93
CA LEU A 86 -10.44 -18.68 0.89
C LEU A 86 -10.09 -20.16 0.97
N ILE A 87 -9.83 -20.67 2.18
CA ILE A 87 -9.63 -22.11 2.41
C ILE A 87 -10.88 -22.89 2.01
N ALA A 88 -12.08 -22.41 2.37
CA ALA A 88 -13.33 -23.05 1.99
C ALA A 88 -13.53 -23.09 0.46
N ILE A 89 -13.15 -22.03 -0.27
CA ILE A 89 -13.19 -21.99 -1.74
C ILE A 89 -12.22 -23.02 -2.34
N ILE A 90 -11.00 -23.12 -1.81
CA ILE A 90 -10.01 -24.10 -2.27
C ILE A 90 -10.53 -25.52 -2.03
N LEU A 91 -11.06 -25.81 -0.83
CA LEU A 91 -11.66 -27.09 -0.50
C LEU A 91 -12.89 -27.41 -1.37
N TYR A 92 -13.73 -26.43 -1.66
CA TYR A 92 -14.87 -26.60 -2.55
C TYR A 92 -14.41 -26.99 -3.96
N ARG A 93 -13.36 -26.33 -4.49
CA ARG A 93 -12.77 -26.65 -5.80
C ARG A 93 -12.20 -28.08 -5.83
N THR A 94 -11.56 -28.54 -4.76
CA THR A 94 -11.02 -29.91 -4.69
C THR A 94 -12.13 -30.95 -4.63
N ILE A 95 -13.18 -30.73 -3.83
CA ILE A 95 -14.36 -31.60 -3.75
C ILE A 95 -15.02 -31.73 -5.12
N LEU A 96 -15.25 -30.60 -5.80
CA LEU A 96 -15.83 -30.60 -7.15
C LEU A 96 -14.98 -31.43 -8.11
N ARG A 97 -13.65 -31.28 -8.14
CA ARG A 97 -12.78 -32.11 -8.99
C ARG A 97 -12.94 -33.60 -8.70
N ILE A 98 -13.03 -34.00 -7.43
CA ILE A 98 -13.19 -35.41 -7.04
C ILE A 98 -14.55 -35.94 -7.49
N VAL A 99 -15.64 -35.23 -7.18
CA VAL A 99 -17.01 -35.65 -7.53
C VAL A 99 -17.19 -35.73 -9.05
N ILE A 100 -16.65 -34.76 -9.78
CA ILE A 100 -16.79 -34.67 -11.23
C ILE A 100 -15.85 -35.66 -11.95
N SER A 101 -14.69 -36.00 -11.40
CA SER A 101 -13.85 -37.10 -11.94
C SER A 101 -14.57 -38.45 -11.98
N LYS A 102 -15.65 -38.60 -11.20
CA LYS A 102 -16.49 -39.78 -11.15
C LYS A 102 -17.64 -39.74 -12.17
N SER A 103 -17.96 -38.59 -12.78
CA SER A 103 -19.02 -38.44 -13.79
C SER A 103 -18.48 -37.85 -15.10
N ASN A 104 -18.38 -38.69 -16.14
CA ASN A 104 -17.71 -38.38 -17.41
C ASN A 104 -18.33 -37.23 -18.25
N SER A 105 -19.53 -36.74 -17.93
CA SER A 105 -20.31 -35.92 -18.88
C SER A 105 -20.55 -34.45 -18.49
N PHE A 106 -20.24 -34.02 -17.26
CA PHE A 106 -20.59 -32.67 -16.75
C PHE A 106 -19.39 -31.82 -16.27
N LEU A 107 -18.20 -32.12 -16.77
CA LEU A 107 -16.93 -31.46 -16.42
C LEU A 107 -16.92 -29.92 -16.59
N PRO A 108 -17.33 -29.33 -17.73
CA PRO A 108 -17.19 -27.88 -17.93
C PRO A 108 -18.22 -27.04 -17.17
N ILE A 109 -19.46 -27.52 -17.04
CA ILE A 109 -20.58 -26.73 -16.48
C ILE A 109 -20.45 -26.57 -14.95
N ALA A 110 -20.03 -27.63 -14.24
CA ALA A 110 -19.85 -27.58 -12.79
C ALA A 110 -18.58 -26.80 -12.37
N SER A 111 -17.53 -26.80 -13.21
CA SER A 111 -16.35 -25.95 -12.98
C SER A 111 -16.66 -24.47 -13.22
N LEU A 112 -17.53 -24.15 -14.18
CA LEU A 112 -17.96 -22.80 -14.48
C LEU A 112 -18.84 -22.24 -13.35
N SER A 113 -19.83 -23.00 -12.86
CA SER A 113 -20.71 -22.56 -11.77
C SER A 113 -19.95 -22.29 -10.47
N GLY A 114 -18.97 -23.13 -10.12
CA GLY A 114 -18.13 -22.93 -8.94
C GLY A 114 -17.24 -21.68 -9.02
N SER A 115 -16.74 -21.36 -10.21
CA SER A 115 -15.94 -20.15 -10.44
C SER A 115 -16.80 -18.87 -10.37
N VAL A 116 -18.05 -18.93 -10.86
CA VAL A 116 -19.01 -17.82 -10.79
C VAL A 116 -19.45 -17.57 -9.34
N LEU A 117 -19.75 -18.61 -8.57
CA LEU A 117 -20.09 -18.47 -7.14
C LEU A 117 -18.95 -17.87 -6.34
N ASN A 118 -17.71 -18.32 -6.59
CA ASN A 118 -16.52 -17.75 -5.96
C ASN A 118 -16.39 -16.25 -6.26
N LEU A 119 -16.52 -15.86 -7.53
CA LEU A 119 -16.47 -14.46 -7.95
C LEU A 119 -17.55 -13.62 -7.25
N LEU A 120 -18.78 -14.12 -7.16
CA LEU A 120 -19.90 -13.43 -6.52
C LEU A 120 -19.65 -13.21 -5.02
N ILE A 121 -19.12 -14.23 -4.33
CA ILE A 121 -18.76 -14.15 -2.91
C ILE A 121 -17.69 -13.07 -2.71
N ILE A 122 -16.61 -13.08 -3.50
CA ILE A 122 -15.52 -12.10 -3.38
C ILE A 122 -16.05 -10.66 -3.58
N ILE A 123 -16.91 -10.44 -4.56
CA ILE A 123 -17.50 -9.11 -4.82
C ILE A 123 -18.38 -8.65 -3.66
N MET A 124 -19.26 -9.53 -3.14
CA MET A 124 -20.14 -9.19 -2.02
C MET A 124 -19.34 -8.87 -0.76
N LEU A 125 -18.35 -9.71 -0.46
CA LEU A 125 -17.50 -9.60 0.70
C LEU A 125 -16.69 -8.28 0.66
N SER A 126 -16.14 -7.92 -0.50
CA SER A 126 -15.43 -6.65 -0.68
C SER A 126 -16.32 -5.43 -0.41
N LYS A 127 -17.60 -5.43 -0.78
CA LYS A 127 -18.51 -4.31 -0.50
C LYS A 127 -18.81 -4.16 0.98
N VAL A 128 -19.07 -5.28 1.66
CA VAL A 128 -19.32 -5.29 3.12
C VAL A 128 -18.11 -4.73 3.87
N TYR A 129 -16.91 -5.05 3.41
CA TYR A 129 -15.68 -4.57 4.05
C TYR A 129 -15.44 -3.08 3.91
N THR A 130 -15.59 -2.50 2.72
CA THR A 130 -15.41 -1.05 2.56
C THR A 130 -16.42 -0.28 3.42
N SER A 131 -17.65 -0.77 3.50
CA SER A 131 -18.69 -0.19 4.36
C SER A 131 -18.31 -0.28 5.85
N LEU A 132 -17.85 -1.45 6.30
CA LEU A 132 -17.42 -1.62 7.69
C LEU A 132 -16.20 -0.78 8.03
N ALA A 133 -15.23 -0.66 7.11
CA ALA A 133 -14.06 0.18 7.30
C ALA A 133 -14.46 1.64 7.55
N HIS A 134 -15.42 2.18 6.79
CA HIS A 134 -15.98 3.52 7.04
C HIS A 134 -16.69 3.64 8.39
N ILE A 135 -17.43 2.62 8.82
CA ILE A 135 -18.11 2.65 10.12
C ILE A 135 -17.08 2.66 11.25
N LEU A 136 -16.05 1.82 11.15
CA LEU A 136 -15.03 1.69 12.17
C LEU A 136 -14.16 2.95 12.28
N THR A 137 -13.74 3.54 11.16
CA THR A 137 -12.92 4.76 11.17
C THR A 137 -13.67 5.97 11.69
N ARG A 138 -14.97 6.08 11.42
CA ARG A 138 -15.83 7.12 12.03
C ARG A 138 -15.94 6.93 13.55
N TRP A 139 -16.02 5.69 14.02
CA TRP A 139 -16.10 5.38 15.45
C TRP A 139 -14.81 5.71 16.23
N GLU A 140 -13.65 5.58 15.58
CA GLU A 140 -12.31 5.89 16.13
C GLU A 140 -12.09 7.40 16.39
N MET A 141 -12.89 8.29 15.79
CA MET A 141 -12.91 9.73 16.07
C MET A 141 -11.55 10.43 15.89
N HIS A 142 -11.07 10.47 14.64
CA HIS A 142 -9.87 11.20 14.24
C HIS A 142 -10.14 12.70 14.11
N ARG A 143 -9.16 13.53 14.54
CA ARG A 143 -9.26 15.00 14.55
C ARG A 143 -9.22 15.59 13.14
N THR A 144 -8.24 15.20 12.34
CA THR A 144 -7.93 15.78 11.03
C THR A 144 -8.35 14.86 9.88
N GLN A 145 -8.49 15.40 8.67
CA GLN A 145 -8.92 14.64 7.49
C GLN A 145 -7.83 13.66 7.07
N THR A 146 -6.56 14.10 7.07
CA THR A 146 -5.40 13.25 6.77
C THR A 146 -5.35 12.01 7.67
N LYS A 147 -5.47 12.19 8.99
CA LYS A 147 -5.46 11.06 9.95
C LYS A 147 -6.64 10.11 9.79
N TYR A 148 -7.82 10.64 9.42
CA TYR A 148 -8.99 9.81 9.14
C TYR A 148 -8.78 8.98 7.88
N GLU A 149 -8.26 9.59 6.81
CA GLU A 149 -7.98 8.91 5.55
C GLU A 149 -6.85 7.88 5.70
N ASP A 150 -5.74 8.21 6.36
CA ASP A 150 -4.65 7.27 6.63
C ASP A 150 -5.13 6.00 7.32
N MET A 151 -5.93 6.16 8.38
CA MET A 151 -6.47 5.04 9.14
C MET A 151 -7.55 4.28 8.39
N PHE A 152 -8.25 4.91 7.45
CA PHE A 152 -9.16 4.25 6.53
C PHE A 152 -8.41 3.43 5.47
N ILE A 153 -7.42 4.05 4.84
CA ILE A 153 -6.54 3.47 3.83
C ILE A 153 -5.86 2.23 4.40
N LEU A 154 -5.25 2.32 5.58
CA LEU A 154 -4.58 1.18 6.23
C LEU A 154 -5.53 -0.02 6.38
N LYS A 155 -6.76 0.20 6.81
CA LYS A 155 -7.75 -0.86 7.04
C LYS A 155 -8.20 -1.53 5.75
N VAL A 156 -8.50 -0.73 4.72
CA VAL A 156 -8.90 -1.25 3.42
C VAL A 156 -7.73 -1.95 2.73
N PHE A 157 -6.52 -1.40 2.87
CA PHE A 157 -5.29 -1.98 2.34
C PHE A 157 -5.02 -3.36 2.93
N ILE A 158 -5.06 -3.54 4.26
CA ILE A 158 -4.81 -4.84 4.91
C ILE A 158 -5.75 -5.92 4.34
N LEU A 159 -7.03 -5.63 4.20
CA LEU A 159 -8.01 -6.60 3.69
C LEU A 159 -7.79 -6.91 2.21
N LYS A 160 -7.54 -5.89 1.39
CA LYS A 160 -7.23 -6.11 -0.04
C LYS A 160 -5.92 -6.86 -0.24
N PHE A 161 -4.90 -6.56 0.56
CA PHE A 161 -3.63 -7.24 0.55
C PHE A 161 -3.81 -8.73 0.89
N VAL A 162 -4.51 -9.06 1.99
CA VAL A 162 -4.79 -10.46 2.34
C VAL A 162 -5.57 -11.16 1.22
N ASN A 163 -6.64 -10.56 0.71
CA ASN A 163 -7.46 -11.19 -0.33
C ASN A 163 -6.64 -11.50 -1.60
N LEU A 164 -5.80 -10.55 -2.02
CA LEU A 164 -5.07 -10.65 -3.29
C LEU A 164 -3.78 -11.49 -3.19
N PHE A 165 -3.05 -11.39 -2.08
CA PHE A 165 -1.78 -12.10 -1.88
C PHE A 165 -1.97 -13.51 -1.30
N SER A 166 -3.12 -13.83 -0.71
CA SER A 166 -3.39 -15.13 -0.09
C SER A 166 -3.18 -16.33 -1.02
N ALA A 167 -3.70 -16.28 -2.25
CA ALA A 167 -3.59 -17.39 -3.20
C ALA A 167 -2.13 -17.63 -3.64
N PRO A 168 -1.36 -16.60 -4.06
CA PRO A 168 0.07 -16.74 -4.29
C PRO A 168 0.85 -17.23 -3.06
N VAL A 169 0.57 -16.71 -1.86
CA VAL A 169 1.19 -17.16 -0.59
C VAL A 169 0.90 -18.64 -0.31
N TYR A 170 -0.33 -19.09 -0.55
CA TYR A 170 -0.73 -20.49 -0.40
C TYR A 170 0.06 -21.39 -1.36
N ILE A 171 0.12 -21.04 -2.65
CA ILE A 171 0.87 -21.79 -3.67
C ILE A 171 2.37 -21.82 -3.34
N ALA A 172 2.91 -20.69 -2.86
CA ALA A 172 4.33 -20.55 -2.54
C ALA A 172 4.78 -21.41 -1.36
N PHE A 173 4.03 -21.37 -0.25
CA PHE A 173 4.52 -21.87 1.05
C PHE A 173 3.78 -23.10 1.59
N PHE A 174 2.50 -23.26 1.26
CA PHE A 174 1.64 -24.30 1.87
C PHE A 174 1.33 -25.46 0.93
N LYS A 175 1.15 -25.19 -0.36
CA LYS A 175 0.80 -26.21 -1.37
C LYS A 175 1.90 -27.27 -1.51
N GLY A 176 1.52 -28.55 -1.51
CA GLY A 176 2.45 -29.68 -1.66
C GLY A 176 3.37 -29.95 -0.47
N ARG A 177 3.32 -29.18 0.63
CA ARG A 177 4.22 -29.38 1.79
C ARG A 177 3.69 -30.36 2.83
N PHE A 178 2.37 -30.41 3.00
CA PHE A 178 1.69 -31.17 4.06
C PHE A 178 0.89 -32.37 3.53
N VAL A 179 1.32 -33.01 2.44
CA VAL A 179 0.54 -34.09 1.80
C VAL A 179 0.78 -35.46 2.44
N GLY A 180 1.97 -35.70 3.00
CA GLY A 180 2.35 -37.00 3.55
C GLY A 180 3.03 -37.88 2.50
N TYR A 181 2.85 -39.20 2.59
CA TYR A 181 3.43 -40.17 1.66
C TYR A 181 2.38 -41.16 1.16
N PRO A 182 2.60 -41.82 0.01
CA PRO A 182 1.69 -42.86 -0.49
C PRO A 182 1.43 -43.95 0.57
N GLY A 183 0.17 -44.08 0.99
CA GLY A 183 -0.27 -45.03 2.03
C GLY A 183 -0.66 -44.37 3.34
N ASN A 184 -0.18 -43.16 3.63
CA ASN A 184 -0.61 -42.35 4.77
C ASN A 184 -0.61 -40.86 4.37
N TYR A 185 -1.70 -40.44 3.71
CA TYR A 185 -1.89 -39.05 3.34
C TYR A 185 -2.49 -38.27 4.50
N ASN A 186 -1.95 -37.08 4.74
CA ASN A 186 -2.59 -36.15 5.67
C ASN A 186 -3.89 -35.65 5.04
N THR A 187 -5.00 -35.90 5.72
CA THR A 187 -6.31 -35.43 5.29
C THR A 187 -6.73 -34.20 6.09
N LEU A 188 -7.12 -33.15 5.40
CA LEU A 188 -7.74 -31.97 6.00
C LEU A 188 -9.25 -32.10 5.81
N PHE A 189 -10.03 -32.19 6.89
CA PHE A 189 -11.47 -32.45 6.85
C PHE A 189 -11.86 -33.70 6.03
N GLY A 190 -11.03 -34.76 6.09
CA GLY A 190 -11.25 -36.01 5.33
C GLY A 190 -10.89 -35.94 3.85
N LEU A 191 -10.38 -34.81 3.36
CA LEU A 191 -9.95 -34.61 1.97
C LEU A 191 -8.43 -34.62 1.86
N ARG A 192 -7.89 -35.18 0.77
CA ARG A 192 -6.45 -35.20 0.48
C ARG A 192 -5.97 -33.79 0.13
N ASN A 193 -4.88 -33.35 0.75
CA ASN A 193 -4.22 -32.08 0.42
C ASN A 193 -3.72 -32.05 -1.03
N GLU A 194 -3.69 -30.85 -1.63
CA GLU A 194 -3.25 -30.68 -3.02
C GLU A 194 -1.72 -30.84 -3.16
N ASP A 195 -1.32 -31.65 -4.13
CA ASP A 195 0.05 -31.80 -4.60
C ASP A 195 0.38 -30.74 -5.67
N CYS A 196 1.67 -30.45 -5.84
CA CYS A 196 2.15 -29.64 -6.97
C CYS A 196 2.35 -30.50 -8.21
N GLY A 197 2.16 -29.92 -9.39
CA GLY A 197 2.40 -30.60 -10.67
C GLY A 197 3.86 -30.97 -10.92
N ALA A 198 4.11 -31.70 -12.01
CA ALA A 198 5.44 -32.18 -12.39
C ALA A 198 6.48 -31.07 -12.59
N GLY A 199 6.04 -29.87 -12.99
CA GLY A 199 6.90 -28.67 -13.12
C GLY A 199 7.29 -28.01 -11.80
N GLY A 200 6.72 -28.47 -10.67
CA GLY A 200 6.91 -27.87 -9.36
C GLY A 200 6.03 -26.64 -9.10
N CYS A 201 5.87 -26.30 -7.82
CA CYS A 201 5.00 -25.20 -7.39
C CYS A 201 5.48 -23.81 -7.87
N LEU A 202 6.79 -23.66 -8.15
CA LEU A 202 7.37 -22.37 -8.59
C LEU A 202 6.84 -21.95 -9.96
N ILE A 203 6.64 -22.89 -10.89
CA ILE A 203 6.10 -22.61 -12.23
C ILE A 203 4.62 -22.26 -12.14
N GLU A 204 3.85 -22.99 -11.34
CA GLU A 204 2.43 -22.67 -11.08
C GLU A 204 2.30 -21.27 -10.46
N LEU A 205 3.16 -20.92 -9.50
CA LEU A 205 3.21 -19.59 -8.90
C LEU A 205 3.56 -18.52 -9.95
N ALA A 206 4.55 -18.76 -10.80
CA ALA A 206 4.94 -17.81 -11.84
C ALA A 206 3.81 -17.57 -12.85
N GLN A 207 3.07 -18.61 -13.24
CA GLN A 207 1.90 -18.50 -14.10
C GLN A 207 0.77 -17.70 -13.45
N GLU A 208 0.45 -18.00 -12.18
CA GLU A 208 -0.57 -17.26 -11.43
C GLU A 208 -0.22 -15.77 -11.32
N LEU A 209 1.04 -15.46 -10.99
CA LEU A 209 1.52 -14.07 -10.89
C LEU A 209 1.49 -13.35 -12.23
N LEU A 210 1.84 -14.03 -13.33
CA LEU A 210 1.77 -13.44 -14.67
C LEU A 210 0.32 -13.15 -15.05
N VAL A 211 -0.60 -14.07 -14.78
CA VAL A 211 -2.04 -13.86 -15.03
C VAL A 211 -2.58 -12.71 -14.20
N ILE A 212 -2.23 -12.61 -12.92
CA ILE A 212 -2.70 -11.52 -12.06
C ILE A 212 -2.08 -10.19 -12.49
N MET A 213 -0.77 -10.10 -12.65
CA MET A 213 -0.08 -8.84 -12.93
C MET A 213 -0.34 -8.33 -14.35
N VAL A 214 -0.31 -9.20 -15.37
CA VAL A 214 -0.57 -8.79 -16.76
C VAL A 214 -2.08 -8.71 -17.00
N GLY A 215 -2.82 -9.73 -16.57
CA GLY A 215 -4.26 -9.81 -16.84
C GLY A 215 -5.07 -8.76 -16.10
N LYS A 216 -4.87 -8.60 -14.78
CA LYS A 216 -5.59 -7.57 -14.02
C LYS A 216 -5.26 -6.18 -14.54
N GLN A 217 -4.00 -5.93 -14.85
CA GLN A 217 -3.58 -4.62 -15.30
C GLN A 217 -4.15 -4.26 -16.67
N LEU A 218 -4.13 -5.18 -17.63
CA LEU A 218 -4.79 -4.94 -18.92
C LEU A 218 -6.28 -4.67 -18.76
N ILE A 219 -6.97 -5.42 -17.89
CA ILE A 219 -8.39 -5.22 -17.61
C ILE A 219 -8.63 -3.86 -16.95
N ASN A 220 -7.79 -3.48 -15.97
CA ASN A 220 -7.87 -2.19 -15.28
C ASN A 220 -7.68 -1.04 -16.28
N ASN A 221 -6.61 -1.05 -17.09
CA ASN A 221 -6.34 0.00 -18.07
C ASN A 221 -7.49 0.14 -19.10
N ILE A 222 -8.09 -0.98 -19.51
CA ILE A 222 -9.28 -0.98 -20.39
C ILE A 222 -10.47 -0.38 -19.65
N TYR A 223 -10.74 -0.80 -18.42
CA TYR A 223 -11.85 -0.31 -17.62
C TYR A 223 -11.70 1.19 -17.37
N GLU A 224 -10.51 1.64 -17.02
CA GLU A 224 -10.18 3.02 -16.74
C GLU A 224 -10.28 3.92 -17.98
N PHE A 225 -9.99 3.40 -19.18
CA PHE A 225 -10.21 4.15 -20.41
C PHE A 225 -11.69 4.19 -20.81
N ILE A 226 -12.41 3.08 -20.69
CA ILE A 226 -13.77 2.93 -21.23
C ILE A 226 -14.83 3.49 -20.29
N VAL A 227 -14.74 3.23 -18.99
CA VAL A 227 -15.78 3.60 -18.01
C VAL A 227 -16.00 5.10 -17.86
N PRO A 228 -14.98 5.97 -17.73
CA PRO A 228 -15.23 7.41 -17.63
C PRO A 228 -15.85 7.93 -18.92
N LYS A 229 -15.39 7.49 -20.10
CA LYS A 229 -16.01 7.84 -21.38
C LYS A 229 -17.47 7.41 -21.48
N LEU A 230 -17.78 6.20 -21.04
CA LEU A 230 -19.15 5.69 -21.04
C LEU A 230 -20.03 6.46 -20.06
N LYS A 231 -19.54 6.73 -18.85
CA LYS A 231 -20.25 7.54 -17.85
C LYS A 231 -20.49 8.97 -18.35
N SER A 232 -19.46 9.60 -18.91
CA SER A 232 -19.50 10.95 -19.50
C SER A 232 -20.51 11.00 -20.65
N TRP A 233 -20.50 9.99 -21.52
CA TRP A 233 -21.49 9.85 -22.59
C TRP A 233 -22.92 9.66 -22.05
N CYS A 234 -23.12 8.80 -21.06
CA CYS A 234 -24.43 8.60 -20.43
C CYS A 234 -24.93 9.86 -19.71
N GLN A 235 -24.06 10.59 -19.01
CA GLN A 235 -24.38 11.84 -18.32
C GLN A 235 -24.77 12.93 -19.33
N LYS A 236 -23.98 13.11 -20.39
CA LYS A 236 -24.30 14.03 -21.50
C LYS A 236 -25.62 13.68 -22.19
N ARG A 237 -25.88 12.39 -22.43
CA ARG A 237 -27.16 11.94 -23.01
C ARG A 237 -28.34 12.21 -22.08
N LYS A 238 -28.19 11.97 -20.78
CA LYS A 238 -29.24 12.24 -19.78
C LYS A 238 -29.54 13.73 -19.65
N MET A 239 -28.50 14.57 -19.68
CA MET A 239 -28.65 16.03 -19.66
C MET A 239 -29.31 16.54 -20.93
N ARG A 240 -28.91 16.04 -22.10
CA ARG A 240 -29.51 16.42 -23.40
C ARG A 240 -30.99 16.05 -23.50
N LEU A 241 -31.38 14.87 -22.99
CA LEU A 241 -32.80 14.48 -22.93
C LEU A 241 -33.62 15.41 -22.02
N LYS A 242 -33.02 15.88 -20.93
CA LYS A 242 -33.66 16.83 -20.01
C LYS A 242 -33.76 18.24 -20.61
N GLU A 243 -32.74 18.66 -21.35
CA GLU A 243 -32.75 19.92 -22.11
C GLU A 243 -33.73 19.88 -23.29
N GLU A 244 -33.92 18.73 -23.95
CA GLU A 244 -34.92 18.55 -25.01
C GLU A 244 -36.38 18.68 -24.49
N GLU A 245 -36.63 18.41 -23.20
CA GLU A 245 -37.91 18.68 -22.55
C GLU A 245 -38.11 20.18 -22.20
N GLU A 246 -37.04 20.99 -22.17
CA GLU A 246 -37.05 22.38 -21.67
C GLU A 246 -36.72 23.45 -22.75
N ARG A 247 -36.47 23.09 -24.02
CA ARG A 247 -35.97 24.07 -25.02
C ARG A 247 -37.02 25.09 -25.52
N GLU A 248 -36.81 26.35 -25.12
CA GLU A 248 -36.79 27.51 -26.03
C GLU A 248 -35.30 27.93 -26.22
N GLU A 249 -34.89 28.05 -27.49
CA GLU A 249 -33.65 28.66 -28.04
C GLU A 249 -32.27 27.99 -27.79
N GLU A 250 -31.50 27.85 -28.88
CA GLU A 250 -30.09 27.41 -28.90
C GLU A 250 -29.17 28.51 -28.37
N GLU A 251 -29.13 28.68 -27.05
CA GLU A 251 -28.12 29.54 -26.42
C GLU A 251 -26.78 28.79 -26.30
N LYS A 252 -25.66 29.50 -26.51
CA LYS A 252 -24.31 28.92 -26.37
C LYS A 252 -24.14 28.42 -24.93
N VAL A 253 -23.94 27.12 -24.78
CA VAL A 253 -23.66 26.47 -23.49
C VAL A 253 -22.52 27.20 -22.80
N SER A 254 -22.76 27.59 -21.55
CA SER A 254 -21.79 28.35 -20.77
C SER A 254 -20.64 27.44 -20.30
N PRO A 255 -19.42 27.97 -20.07
CA PRO A 255 -18.28 27.14 -19.67
C PRO A 255 -18.50 26.35 -18.37
N TRP A 256 -19.29 26.86 -17.43
CA TRP A 256 -19.56 26.16 -16.16
C TRP A 256 -20.57 25.00 -16.32
N GLU A 257 -21.47 25.08 -17.31
CA GLU A 257 -22.37 23.99 -17.68
C GLU A 257 -21.60 22.84 -18.33
N GLU A 258 -20.64 23.14 -19.21
CA GLU A 258 -19.73 22.13 -19.78
C GLU A 258 -18.97 21.39 -18.66
N ASP A 259 -18.41 22.14 -17.71
CA ASP A 259 -17.74 21.57 -16.54
C ASP A 259 -18.70 20.74 -15.68
N TYR A 260 -19.97 21.13 -15.56
CA TYR A 260 -20.97 20.38 -14.77
C TYR A 260 -21.33 19.03 -15.38
N GLN A 261 -21.19 18.89 -16.69
CA GLN A 261 -21.41 17.62 -17.38
C GLN A 261 -20.27 16.61 -17.18
N LEU A 262 -19.10 17.04 -16.69
CA LEU A 262 -17.96 16.17 -16.39
C LEU A 262 -18.17 15.35 -15.10
N LEU A 263 -17.36 14.30 -14.92
CA LEU A 263 -17.41 13.46 -13.73
C LEU A 263 -16.76 14.15 -12.52
N LEU A 264 -17.30 13.91 -11.33
CA LEU A 264 -16.64 14.32 -10.08
C LEU A 264 -15.39 13.45 -9.82
N CYS A 265 -14.29 14.08 -9.42
CA CYS A 265 -13.10 13.39 -8.94
C CYS A 265 -13.35 12.88 -7.50
N GLU A 266 -13.43 11.56 -7.31
CA GLU A 266 -13.69 10.91 -5.99
C GLU A 266 -12.44 10.77 -5.11
N GLY A 267 -11.29 11.28 -5.56
CA GLY A 267 -10.02 11.28 -4.82
C GLY A 267 -8.96 10.34 -5.42
N LEU A 268 -7.76 10.35 -4.82
CA LEU A 268 -6.58 9.62 -5.31
C LEU A 268 -6.39 8.24 -4.66
N PHE A 269 -7.28 7.86 -3.75
CA PHE A 269 -7.17 6.62 -2.97
C PHE A 269 -7.02 5.37 -3.85
N SER A 270 -7.87 5.25 -4.88
CA SER A 270 -7.88 4.08 -5.76
C SER A 270 -6.60 3.97 -6.59
N GLU A 271 -6.08 5.11 -7.06
CA GLU A 271 -4.88 5.18 -7.89
C GLU A 271 -3.63 4.76 -7.10
N TYR A 272 -3.43 5.33 -5.90
CA TYR A 272 -2.30 4.93 -5.05
C TYR A 272 -2.37 3.46 -4.64
N MET A 273 -3.57 2.97 -4.33
CA MET A 273 -3.78 1.58 -3.93
C MET A 273 -3.38 0.60 -5.04
N GLU A 274 -3.70 0.92 -6.30
CA GLU A 274 -3.29 0.12 -7.46
C GLU A 274 -1.76 0.05 -7.57
N MET A 275 -1.10 1.21 -7.52
CA MET A 275 0.36 1.32 -7.63
C MET A 275 1.10 0.61 -6.50
N VAL A 276 0.62 0.74 -5.25
CA VAL A 276 1.24 0.08 -4.09
C VAL A 276 1.04 -1.43 -4.11
N ILE A 277 -0.12 -1.92 -4.59
CA ILE A 277 -0.34 -3.35 -4.80
C ILE A 277 0.60 -3.89 -5.88
N GLN A 278 0.78 -3.16 -6.98
CA GLN A 278 1.72 -3.53 -8.05
C GLN A 278 3.16 -3.60 -7.51
N PHE A 279 3.59 -2.62 -6.70
CA PHE A 279 4.87 -2.65 -6.01
C PHE A 279 5.03 -3.90 -5.12
N GLY A 280 3.97 -4.31 -4.41
CA GLY A 280 3.94 -5.55 -3.65
C GLY A 280 4.19 -6.80 -4.48
N PHE A 281 3.54 -6.93 -5.64
CA PHE A 281 3.78 -8.08 -6.54
C PHE A 281 5.20 -8.13 -7.09
N VAL A 282 5.73 -6.96 -7.47
CA VAL A 282 7.09 -6.84 -8.03
C VAL A 282 8.16 -7.13 -6.98
N THR A 283 7.92 -6.85 -5.70
CA THR A 283 8.93 -7.02 -4.65
C THR A 283 8.84 -8.37 -3.94
N ILE A 284 7.64 -8.82 -3.55
CA ILE A 284 7.44 -10.03 -2.71
C ILE A 284 7.75 -11.32 -3.47
N PHE A 285 7.41 -11.41 -4.75
CA PHE A 285 7.48 -12.67 -5.53
C PHE A 285 8.46 -12.65 -6.69
N VAL A 286 9.43 -11.73 -6.69
CA VAL A 286 10.36 -11.60 -7.82
C VAL A 286 11.26 -12.82 -8.03
N ALA A 287 11.57 -13.56 -6.95
CA ALA A 287 12.29 -14.83 -7.06
C ALA A 287 11.54 -15.88 -7.89
N ALA A 288 10.21 -15.80 -7.98
CA ALA A 288 9.39 -16.70 -8.78
C ALA A 288 9.24 -16.23 -10.23
N CYS A 289 9.09 -14.93 -10.47
CA CYS A 289 8.97 -14.35 -11.81
C CYS A 289 9.93 -13.15 -12.00
N PRO A 290 11.14 -13.37 -12.53
CA PRO A 290 12.12 -12.31 -12.74
C PRO A 290 11.70 -11.23 -13.75
N LEU A 291 10.74 -11.53 -14.63
CA LEU A 291 10.22 -10.60 -15.64
C LEU A 291 9.20 -9.59 -15.07
N ALA A 292 8.78 -9.73 -13.81
CA ALA A 292 7.78 -8.85 -13.21
C ALA A 292 8.10 -7.34 -13.27
N PRO A 293 9.34 -6.89 -13.01
CA PRO A 293 9.68 -5.47 -13.13
C PRO A 293 9.50 -4.91 -14.54
N LEU A 294 9.72 -5.72 -15.58
CA LEU A 294 9.55 -5.29 -16.97
C LEU A 294 8.07 -5.03 -17.29
N PHE A 295 7.18 -5.94 -16.87
CA PHE A 295 5.74 -5.76 -17.05
C PHE A 295 5.22 -4.56 -16.27
N ALA A 296 5.71 -4.37 -15.03
CA ALA A 296 5.39 -3.21 -14.23
C ALA A 296 5.85 -1.89 -14.88
N LEU A 297 7.03 -1.87 -15.51
CA LEU A 297 7.55 -0.68 -16.20
C LEU A 297 6.66 -0.29 -17.40
N VAL A 298 6.29 -1.27 -18.23
CA VAL A 298 5.40 -1.05 -19.37
C VAL A 298 4.05 -0.56 -18.90
N ASN A 299 3.53 -1.15 -17.81
CA ASN A 299 2.28 -0.68 -17.24
C ASN A 299 2.37 0.78 -16.78
N ASN A 300 3.34 1.10 -15.93
CA ASN A 300 3.50 2.47 -15.40
C ASN A 300 3.65 3.51 -16.51
N TRP A 301 4.29 3.15 -17.63
CA TRP A 301 4.42 4.03 -18.78
C TRP A 301 3.07 4.35 -19.45
N VAL A 302 2.19 3.35 -19.56
CA VAL A 302 0.82 3.53 -20.08
C VAL A 302 -0.04 4.26 -19.04
N GLU A 303 0.06 3.87 -17.77
CA GLU A 303 -0.71 4.41 -16.65
C GLU A 303 -0.58 5.93 -16.53
N ILE A 304 0.66 6.44 -16.52
CA ILE A 304 0.93 7.88 -16.44
C ILE A 304 0.19 8.66 -17.53
N ARG A 305 0.02 8.07 -18.73
CA ARG A 305 -0.68 8.72 -19.85
C ARG A 305 -2.19 8.60 -19.73
N LEU A 306 -2.70 7.45 -19.30
CA LEU A 306 -4.13 7.23 -19.08
C LEU A 306 -4.65 8.11 -17.94
N ASP A 307 -3.93 8.16 -16.82
CA ASP A 307 -4.22 9.05 -15.69
C ASP A 307 -4.25 10.51 -16.14
N ALA A 308 -3.21 10.96 -16.85
CA ALA A 308 -3.14 12.34 -17.34
C ALA A 308 -4.33 12.68 -18.25
N GLN A 309 -4.72 11.76 -19.14
CA GLN A 309 -5.89 11.95 -19.99
C GLN A 309 -7.18 12.02 -19.16
N LYS A 310 -7.37 11.08 -18.22
CA LYS A 310 -8.53 11.02 -17.31
C LYS A 310 -8.72 12.33 -16.54
N PHE A 311 -7.65 12.89 -15.97
CA PHE A 311 -7.68 14.17 -15.26
C PHE A 311 -7.94 15.39 -16.15
N VAL A 312 -7.46 15.38 -17.39
CA VAL A 312 -7.57 16.54 -18.30
C VAL A 312 -8.91 16.55 -19.04
N THR A 313 -9.47 15.39 -19.42
CA THR A 313 -10.64 15.33 -20.31
C THR A 313 -11.94 14.86 -19.66
N GLU A 314 -11.89 14.04 -18.61
CA GLU A 314 -13.08 13.37 -18.08
C GLU A 314 -13.50 13.89 -16.69
N TYR A 315 -12.53 14.26 -15.85
CA TYR A 315 -12.82 14.78 -14.53
C TYR A 315 -13.00 16.29 -14.50
N ARG A 316 -13.91 16.70 -13.62
CA ARG A 316 -14.03 18.09 -13.18
C ARG A 316 -12.81 18.44 -12.34
N ARG A 317 -12.31 19.67 -12.51
CA ARG A 317 -11.12 20.14 -11.81
C ARG A 317 -11.27 19.96 -10.28
N PRO A 318 -10.43 19.14 -9.62
CA PRO A 318 -10.48 19.00 -8.18
C PRO A 318 -10.02 20.29 -7.50
N VAL A 319 -10.46 20.49 -6.26
CA VAL A 319 -9.95 21.56 -5.41
C VAL A 319 -8.50 21.24 -5.07
N ALA A 320 -7.61 22.21 -5.24
CA ALA A 320 -6.20 22.03 -4.92
C ALA A 320 -6.04 21.93 -3.40
N GLU A 321 -5.64 20.75 -2.94
CA GLU A 321 -5.32 20.49 -1.54
C GLU A 321 -3.79 20.43 -1.37
N ARG A 322 -3.29 20.98 -0.27
CA ARG A 322 -1.88 20.89 0.10
C ARG A 322 -1.68 19.60 0.88
N ALA A 323 -0.60 18.90 0.59
CA ALA A 323 -0.18 17.69 1.30
C ALA A 323 1.34 17.75 1.48
N GLN A 324 1.82 17.31 2.63
CA GLN A 324 3.24 17.29 2.97
C GLN A 324 3.95 16.09 2.34
N ASP A 325 3.28 14.94 2.31
CA ASP A 325 3.79 13.69 1.79
C ASP A 325 2.68 12.85 1.13
N ILE A 326 3.00 11.60 0.81
CA ILE A 326 2.03 10.62 0.29
C ILE A 326 1.18 9.97 1.39
N GLY A 327 1.30 10.39 2.65
CA GLY A 327 0.61 9.83 3.81
C GLY A 327 1.02 8.40 4.16
N ILE A 328 0.05 7.62 4.63
CA ILE A 328 0.23 6.23 5.09
C ILE A 328 0.81 5.27 4.03
N TRP A 329 0.80 5.64 2.75
CA TRP A 329 1.35 4.81 1.68
C TRP A 329 2.86 4.55 1.85
N PHE A 330 3.61 5.52 2.38
CA PHE A 330 5.05 5.35 2.63
C PHE A 330 5.35 4.23 3.65
N PRO A 331 4.80 4.24 4.88
CA PRO A 331 5.02 3.15 5.83
C PRO A 331 4.44 1.82 5.34
N ILE A 332 3.38 1.82 4.52
CA ILE A 332 2.89 0.60 3.87
C ILE A 332 3.95 0.02 2.91
N MET A 333 4.55 0.83 2.05
CA MET A 333 5.61 0.36 1.14
C MET A 333 6.87 -0.10 1.90
N GLN A 334 7.20 0.55 3.00
CA GLN A 334 8.25 0.07 3.91
C GLN A 334 7.92 -1.31 4.46
N LEU A 335 6.71 -1.53 4.98
CA LEU A 335 6.25 -2.84 5.46
C LEU A 335 6.33 -3.91 4.36
N ILE A 336 5.85 -3.60 3.16
CA ILE A 336 5.93 -4.49 1.99
C ILE A 336 7.39 -4.86 1.70
N THR A 337 8.32 -3.89 1.76
CA THR A 337 9.74 -4.12 1.50
C THR A 337 10.36 -5.07 2.53
N HIS A 338 10.04 -4.92 3.81
CA HIS A 338 10.48 -5.86 4.85
C HIS A 338 9.90 -7.26 4.64
N LEU A 339 8.60 -7.36 4.34
CA LEU A 339 7.95 -8.63 4.01
C LEU A 339 8.54 -9.26 2.74
N ALA A 340 8.95 -8.46 1.77
CA ALA A 340 9.56 -8.94 0.53
C ALA A 340 10.94 -9.59 0.77
N VAL A 341 11.76 -9.04 1.68
CA VAL A 341 13.04 -9.69 2.06
C VAL A 341 12.76 -11.10 2.60
N LEU A 342 11.83 -11.19 3.55
CA LEU A 342 11.46 -12.45 4.19
C LEU A 342 10.87 -13.44 3.16
N ALA A 343 9.88 -13.01 2.38
CA ALA A 343 9.19 -13.85 1.41
C ALA A 343 10.16 -14.40 0.34
N ASN A 344 11.06 -13.57 -0.19
CA ASN A 344 12.06 -14.05 -1.16
C ASN A 344 13.04 -15.05 -0.55
N ALA A 345 13.45 -14.87 0.72
CA ALA A 345 14.28 -15.84 1.43
C ALA A 345 13.57 -17.20 1.54
N PHE A 346 12.30 -17.20 1.97
CA PHE A 346 11.49 -18.42 2.06
C PHE A 346 11.23 -19.07 0.69
N LEU A 347 10.96 -18.28 -0.36
CA LEU A 347 10.74 -18.78 -1.72
C LEU A 347 11.98 -19.51 -2.25
N ILE A 348 13.16 -18.93 -2.06
CA ILE A 348 14.43 -19.54 -2.51
C ILE A 348 14.74 -20.79 -1.67
N ALA A 349 14.46 -20.77 -0.37
CA ALA A 349 14.78 -21.89 0.52
C ALA A 349 13.84 -23.10 0.32
N PHE A 350 12.53 -22.87 0.28
CA PHE A 350 11.53 -23.94 0.33
C PHE A 350 10.92 -24.26 -1.03
N THR A 351 10.60 -23.26 -1.83
CA THR A 351 9.87 -23.43 -3.09
C THR A 351 10.81 -23.73 -4.26
N SER A 352 12.00 -23.11 -4.28
CA SER A 352 13.01 -23.36 -5.30
C SER A 352 13.78 -24.67 -5.08
N SER A 353 14.30 -25.23 -6.18
CA SER A 353 15.21 -26.39 -6.14
C SER A 353 16.69 -26.01 -5.97
N PHE A 354 16.99 -24.74 -5.72
CA PHE A 354 18.35 -24.22 -5.59
C PHE A 354 19.15 -24.91 -4.47
N LEU A 355 18.67 -24.87 -3.22
CA LEU A 355 19.40 -25.45 -2.09
C LEU A 355 19.58 -26.97 -2.18
N PRO A 356 18.56 -27.77 -2.57
CA PRO A 356 18.77 -29.21 -2.78
C PRO A 356 19.81 -29.53 -3.86
N ARG A 357 19.85 -28.77 -4.96
CA ARG A 357 20.86 -28.94 -6.02
C ARG A 357 22.25 -28.58 -5.50
N LEU A 358 22.38 -27.48 -4.75
CA LEU A 358 23.65 -27.07 -4.16
C LEU A 358 24.18 -28.12 -3.17
N TYR A 359 23.30 -28.65 -2.30
CA TYR A 359 23.66 -29.73 -1.38
C TYR A 359 24.14 -30.98 -2.11
N TYR A 360 23.44 -31.38 -3.18
CA TYR A 360 23.84 -32.55 -3.99
C TYR A 360 25.18 -32.34 -4.69
N SER A 361 25.38 -31.15 -5.27
CA SER A 361 26.61 -30.76 -5.96
C SER A 361 27.83 -30.83 -5.05
N TYR A 362 27.67 -30.41 -3.79
CA TYR A 362 28.75 -30.43 -2.80
C TYR A 362 29.01 -31.81 -2.20
N THR A 363 27.98 -32.64 -2.02
CA THR A 363 28.09 -33.92 -1.29
C THR A 363 28.36 -35.14 -2.18
N ARG A 364 27.85 -35.15 -3.41
CA ARG A 364 27.94 -36.31 -4.31
C ARG A 364 28.70 -36.01 -5.58
N ASP A 365 28.14 -35.15 -6.43
CA ASP A 365 28.67 -34.91 -7.78
C ASP A 365 28.41 -33.49 -8.25
N SER A 366 29.48 -32.77 -8.58
CA SER A 366 29.43 -31.40 -9.09
C SER A 366 28.67 -31.28 -10.41
N THR A 367 28.62 -32.34 -11.23
CA THR A 367 27.96 -32.32 -12.55
C THR A 367 26.43 -32.46 -12.47
N LEU A 368 25.86 -32.65 -11.27
CA LEU A 368 24.44 -32.89 -11.01
C LEU A 368 23.87 -34.14 -11.71
N SER A 369 24.74 -35.02 -12.21
CA SER A 369 24.33 -36.27 -12.84
C SER A 369 23.64 -37.16 -11.79
N GLY A 370 22.43 -37.67 -12.08
CA GLY A 370 21.67 -38.48 -11.10
C GLY A 370 20.91 -37.70 -10.01
N PHE A 371 20.85 -36.36 -10.06
CA PHE A 371 20.10 -35.55 -9.07
C PHE A 371 18.63 -35.97 -8.94
N ILE A 372 17.95 -36.26 -10.06
CA ILE A 372 16.54 -36.66 -10.05
C ILE A 372 16.35 -37.95 -9.24
N ASN A 373 17.21 -38.95 -9.46
CA ASN A 373 17.16 -40.22 -8.75
C ASN A 373 17.40 -40.04 -7.24
N PHE A 374 18.24 -39.07 -6.84
CA PHE A 374 18.44 -38.73 -5.43
C PHE A 374 17.20 -38.07 -4.78
N THR A 375 16.45 -37.26 -5.53
CA THR A 375 15.28 -36.56 -4.99
C THR A 375 14.00 -37.41 -4.90
N LEU A 376 14.00 -38.58 -5.53
CA LEU A 376 12.86 -39.47 -5.60
C LEU A 376 12.96 -40.54 -4.50
N ALA A 377 11.90 -40.65 -3.71
CA ALA A 377 11.70 -41.73 -2.75
C ALA A 377 10.81 -42.83 -3.35
N THR A 378 11.01 -44.05 -2.86
CA THR A 378 10.26 -45.23 -3.27
C THR A 378 9.02 -45.39 -2.39
N SER A 379 7.84 -45.65 -2.97
CA SER A 379 6.61 -45.90 -2.22
C SER A 379 6.70 -47.19 -1.39
N PRO A 380 6.12 -47.25 -0.17
CA PRO A 380 6.06 -48.46 0.63
C PRO A 380 5.31 -49.58 -0.11
N PRO A 381 5.77 -50.85 -0.05
CA PRO A 381 5.15 -51.96 -0.77
C PRO A 381 3.70 -52.24 -0.35
N ARG A 382 3.29 -51.80 0.85
CA ARG A 382 1.91 -51.90 1.36
C ARG A 382 0.90 -51.04 0.58
N PHE A 383 1.37 -50.06 -0.20
CA PHE A 383 0.51 -49.15 -0.95
C PHE A 383 -0.03 -49.76 -2.26
N LEU A 384 0.62 -50.80 -2.81
CA LEU A 384 0.22 -51.37 -4.09
C LEU A 384 -0.87 -52.45 -3.89
N PRO A 385 -2.10 -52.26 -4.40
CA PRO A 385 -3.09 -53.32 -4.46
C PRO A 385 -2.73 -54.27 -5.62
N ASN A 386 -2.59 -55.57 -5.31
CA ASN A 386 -2.24 -56.67 -6.20
C ASN A 386 -0.88 -56.54 -6.92
N HIS A 387 0.11 -57.31 -6.45
CA HIS A 387 1.38 -57.73 -7.05
C HIS A 387 1.64 -57.34 -8.52
N SER A 388 1.67 -56.04 -8.81
CA SER A 388 2.19 -55.47 -10.04
C SER A 388 3.54 -54.87 -9.67
N LEU A 389 4.58 -55.29 -10.38
CA LEU A 389 5.99 -55.04 -10.09
C LEU A 389 6.43 -53.56 -10.20
N CYS A 390 5.49 -52.62 -10.29
CA CYS A 390 5.77 -51.22 -10.60
C CYS A 390 5.89 -50.40 -9.32
N ILE A 391 7.10 -50.36 -8.76
CA ILE A 391 7.46 -49.45 -7.67
C ILE A 391 7.20 -48.01 -8.13
N VAL A 392 6.33 -47.29 -7.42
CA VAL A 392 6.01 -45.89 -7.72
C VAL A 392 6.99 -44.99 -6.99
N GLN A 393 7.62 -44.08 -7.73
CA GLN A 393 8.50 -43.07 -7.16
C GLN A 393 7.73 -41.77 -6.93
N TYR A 394 7.99 -41.13 -5.80
CA TYR A 394 7.42 -39.83 -5.45
C TYR A 394 8.50 -38.91 -4.91
N ARG A 395 8.26 -37.60 -4.95
CA ARG A 395 9.24 -36.63 -4.46
C ARG A 395 9.22 -36.60 -2.94
N GLY A 396 10.33 -36.94 -2.30
CA GLY A 396 10.45 -36.97 -0.85
C GLY A 396 11.80 -37.49 -0.39
N PHE A 397 12.16 -37.22 0.87
CA PHE A 397 13.36 -37.74 1.53
C PHE A 397 12.93 -38.68 2.65
N MET A 398 12.34 -39.80 2.26
CA MET A 398 11.72 -40.78 3.14
C MET A 398 12.19 -42.17 2.74
N ASP A 399 12.37 -43.02 3.75
CA ASP A 399 12.68 -44.43 3.57
C ASP A 399 11.40 -45.24 3.21
N GLN A 400 11.57 -46.50 2.81
CA GLN A 400 10.47 -47.41 2.49
C GLN A 400 9.51 -47.64 3.66
N ASP A 401 9.99 -47.48 4.90
CA ASP A 401 9.18 -47.58 6.12
C ASP A 401 8.42 -46.28 6.47
N GLY A 402 8.56 -45.22 5.67
CA GLY A 402 7.94 -43.91 5.90
C GLY A 402 8.64 -43.06 6.97
N LYS A 403 9.89 -43.38 7.32
CA LYS A 403 10.74 -42.57 8.21
C LYS A 403 11.54 -41.55 7.40
N TYR A 404 11.75 -40.35 7.94
CA TYR A 404 12.58 -39.33 7.31
C TYR A 404 14.06 -39.75 7.26
N LEU A 405 14.68 -39.59 6.09
CA LEU A 405 16.11 -39.81 5.91
C LEU A 405 16.93 -38.70 6.60
N PRO A 406 18.17 -38.96 7.06
CA PRO A 406 19.05 -37.91 7.62
C PRO A 406 19.23 -36.70 6.69
N GLU A 407 19.24 -36.94 5.38
CA GLU A 407 19.32 -35.91 4.34
C GLU A 407 18.17 -34.89 4.42
N PHE A 408 16.98 -35.31 4.86
CA PHE A 408 15.87 -34.39 5.09
C PHE A 408 16.22 -33.34 6.15
N PHE A 409 16.79 -33.77 7.27
CA PHE A 409 17.15 -32.90 8.38
C PHE A 409 18.35 -32.00 8.03
N HIS A 410 19.34 -32.53 7.30
CA HIS A 410 20.44 -31.70 6.79
C HIS A 410 19.95 -30.60 5.85
N LEU A 411 19.07 -30.95 4.89
CA LEU A 411 18.47 -29.95 4.00
C LEU A 411 17.60 -28.94 4.74
N LEU A 412 16.86 -29.37 5.75
CA LEU A 412 16.06 -28.47 6.58
C LEU A 412 16.95 -27.48 7.35
N ALA A 413 18.05 -27.96 7.96
CA ALA A 413 19.01 -27.10 8.65
C ALA A 413 19.64 -26.08 7.70
N ILE A 414 20.07 -26.50 6.50
CA ILE A 414 20.64 -25.61 5.47
C ILE A 414 19.62 -24.56 5.04
N ARG A 415 18.35 -24.94 4.85
CA ARG A 415 17.26 -24.00 4.51
C ARG A 415 17.08 -22.92 5.56
N LEU A 416 16.99 -23.30 6.83
CA LEU A 416 16.81 -22.35 7.93
C LEU A 416 18.04 -21.45 8.10
N ALA A 417 19.25 -22.01 8.00
CA ALA A 417 20.49 -21.23 8.03
C ALA A 417 20.56 -20.22 6.89
N PHE A 418 20.20 -20.63 5.67
CA PHE A 418 20.14 -19.75 4.50
C PHE A 418 19.19 -18.57 4.72
N ILE A 419 18.00 -18.80 5.29
CA ILE A 419 17.03 -17.73 5.54
C ILE A 419 17.61 -16.70 6.52
N ILE A 420 18.17 -17.16 7.65
CA ILE A 420 18.77 -16.29 8.66
C ILE A 420 19.89 -15.46 8.05
N VAL A 421 20.82 -16.09 7.32
CA VAL A 421 21.94 -15.39 6.68
C VAL A 421 21.45 -14.39 5.64
N PHE A 422 20.52 -14.79 4.76
CA PHE A 422 19.98 -13.93 3.71
C PHE A 422 19.30 -12.69 4.29
N GLU A 423 18.45 -12.89 5.31
CA GLU A 423 17.74 -11.83 6.00
C GLU A 423 18.70 -10.83 6.65
N HIS A 424 19.64 -11.31 7.47
CA HIS A 424 20.58 -10.43 8.19
C HIS A 424 21.49 -9.68 7.22
N VAL A 425 21.95 -10.31 6.13
CA VAL A 425 22.79 -9.64 5.13
C VAL A 425 22.01 -8.51 4.46
N VAL A 426 20.78 -8.77 4.01
CA VAL A 426 19.99 -7.74 3.30
C VAL A 426 19.61 -6.59 4.24
N PHE A 427 19.21 -6.88 5.48
CA PHE A 427 18.91 -5.82 6.46
C PHE A 427 20.16 -5.05 6.89
N SER A 428 21.32 -5.70 7.02
CA SER A 428 22.57 -5.02 7.35
C SER A 428 22.98 -4.06 6.23
N VAL A 429 22.85 -4.47 4.97
CA VAL A 429 23.14 -3.60 3.82
C VAL A 429 22.12 -2.48 3.72
N GLY A 430 20.83 -2.75 3.97
CA GLY A 430 19.79 -1.71 4.03
C GLY A 430 20.12 -0.65 5.07
N ARG A 431 20.42 -1.06 6.30
CA ARG A 431 20.81 -0.14 7.37
C ARG A 431 22.10 0.63 7.08
N LEU A 432 23.04 0.03 6.34
CA LEU A 432 24.24 0.72 5.88
C LEU A 432 23.89 1.84 4.89
N ILE A 433 22.95 1.59 3.97
CA ILE A 433 22.45 2.59 3.02
C ILE A 433 21.77 3.73 3.77
N ASP A 434 20.90 3.42 4.73
CA ASP A 434 20.21 4.43 5.56
C ASP A 434 21.21 5.29 6.38
N LEU A 435 22.32 4.70 6.80
CA LEU A 435 23.38 5.43 7.52
C LEU A 435 24.23 6.30 6.58
N MET A 436 24.46 5.86 5.34
CA MET A 436 25.26 6.58 4.36
C MET A 436 24.50 7.71 3.66
N VAL A 437 23.19 7.56 3.48
CA VAL A 437 22.36 8.46 2.69
C VAL A 437 21.41 9.22 3.62
N PRO A 438 21.61 10.53 3.85
CA PRO A 438 20.73 11.30 4.72
C PRO A 438 19.33 11.48 4.12
N ASP A 439 18.31 11.44 4.98
CA ASP A 439 16.89 11.56 4.62
C ASP A 439 16.54 12.89 3.94
N VAL A 440 17.23 13.98 4.31
CA VAL A 440 17.04 15.31 3.73
C VAL A 440 18.27 15.65 2.87
N PRO A 441 18.11 16.07 1.61
CA PRO A 441 19.25 16.50 0.80
C PRO A 441 19.89 17.77 1.35
N GLU A 442 21.22 17.82 1.35
CA GLU A 442 22.02 18.92 1.89
C GLU A 442 21.63 20.28 1.29
N ASP A 443 21.35 20.34 -0.01
CA ASP A 443 20.91 21.56 -0.69
C ASP A 443 19.63 22.17 -0.10
N VAL A 444 18.70 21.32 0.35
CA VAL A 444 17.43 21.76 0.96
C VAL A 444 17.68 22.17 2.40
N GLU A 445 18.49 21.41 3.14
CA GLU A 445 18.85 21.77 4.53
C GLU A 445 19.56 23.14 4.59
N VAL A 446 20.48 23.42 3.66
CA VAL A 446 21.14 24.72 3.55
C VAL A 446 20.15 25.82 3.21
N LYS A 447 19.18 25.58 2.33
CA LYS A 447 18.11 26.55 2.01
C LYS A 447 17.24 26.86 3.21
N ILE A 448 16.74 25.85 3.93
CA ILE A 448 15.95 26.02 5.16
C ILE A 448 16.72 26.88 6.17
N LYS A 449 17.98 26.51 6.43
CA LYS A 449 18.85 27.25 7.36
C LYS A 449 19.04 28.70 6.92
N ARG A 450 19.20 28.93 5.62
CA ARG A 450 19.39 30.27 5.04
C ARG A 450 18.13 31.12 5.17
N GLU A 451 16.96 30.58 4.83
CA GLU A 451 15.67 31.26 4.94
C GLU A 451 15.36 31.60 6.39
N HIS A 452 15.58 30.65 7.30
CA HIS A 452 15.40 30.88 8.73
C HIS A 452 16.33 31.97 9.28
N TYR A 453 17.59 32.00 8.83
CA TYR A 453 18.54 33.06 9.16
C TYR A 453 18.10 34.43 8.62
N MET A 454 17.68 34.50 7.35
CA MET A 454 17.19 35.75 6.76
C MET A 454 15.92 36.27 7.45
N ALA A 455 14.98 35.38 7.78
CA ALA A 455 13.76 35.73 8.51
C ALA A 455 14.07 36.30 9.90
N LYS A 456 15.00 35.68 10.64
CA LYS A 456 15.46 36.19 11.93
C LYS A 456 16.11 37.57 11.82
N ASN A 457 16.97 37.78 10.82
CA ASN A 457 17.59 39.09 10.60
C ASN A 457 16.57 40.17 10.23
N ALA A 458 15.61 39.86 9.36
CA ALA A 458 14.54 40.79 8.98
C ALA A 458 13.67 41.18 10.19
N LEU A 459 13.36 40.22 11.07
CA LEU A 459 12.64 40.50 12.33
C LEU A 459 13.45 41.40 13.27
N ALA A 460 14.74 41.14 13.42
CA ALA A 460 15.64 41.96 14.25
C ALA A 460 15.75 43.39 13.73
N GLU A 461 15.94 43.59 12.42
CA GLU A 461 15.99 44.91 11.80
C GLU A 461 14.67 45.68 11.98
N ASN A 462 13.54 44.99 11.82
CA ASN A 462 12.22 45.59 12.04
C ASN A 462 12.02 46.01 13.50
N GLN A 463 12.49 45.20 14.47
CA GLN A 463 12.46 45.58 15.89
C GLN A 463 13.31 46.82 16.15
N VAL A 464 14.54 46.89 15.60
CA VAL A 464 15.42 48.06 15.75
C VAL A 464 14.78 49.31 15.15
N LYS A 465 14.22 49.23 13.94
CA LYS A 465 13.49 50.36 13.32
C LYS A 465 12.30 50.80 14.16
N ARG A 466 11.55 49.87 14.73
CA ARG A 466 10.39 50.17 15.59
C ARG A 466 10.81 50.88 16.87
N VAL A 467 11.87 50.42 17.53
CA VAL A 467 12.45 51.06 18.73
C VAL A 467 12.99 52.45 18.39
N PHE A 468 13.72 52.60 17.28
CA PHE A 468 14.26 53.89 16.84
C PHE A 468 13.13 54.89 16.56
N ASN A 469 12.05 54.47 15.89
CA ASN A 469 10.87 55.32 15.67
C ASN A 469 10.19 55.73 16.98
N VAL A 470 10.03 54.82 17.95
CA VAL A 470 9.47 55.18 19.27
C VAL A 470 10.36 56.19 19.99
N ILE A 471 11.69 56.03 19.93
CA ILE A 471 12.64 56.98 20.52
C ILE A 471 12.57 58.33 19.80
N LEU A 472 12.53 58.34 18.47
CA LEU A 472 12.45 59.56 17.66
C LEU A 472 11.16 60.33 17.95
N VAL A 473 10.01 59.66 17.97
CA VAL A 473 8.71 60.26 18.31
C VAL A 473 8.71 60.77 19.75
N SER A 474 9.27 60.03 20.71
CA SER A 474 9.43 60.49 22.10
C SER A 474 10.32 61.74 22.20
N ARG A 475 11.36 61.84 21.36
CA ARG A 475 12.28 62.98 21.33
C ARG A 475 11.63 64.20 20.67
N ILE A 476 10.91 64.01 19.56
CA ILE A 476 10.14 65.06 18.89
C ILE A 476 9.03 65.58 19.81
N TRP A 477 8.30 64.69 20.49
CA TRP A 477 7.26 65.07 21.45
C TRP A 477 7.82 65.84 22.64
N ARG A 478 9.00 65.44 23.16
CA ARG A 478 9.73 66.20 24.19
C ARG A 478 10.22 67.57 23.70
N LEU A 479 10.65 67.68 22.46
CA LEU A 479 11.05 68.97 21.87
C LEU A 479 9.85 69.88 21.62
N ALA A 480 8.72 69.34 21.15
CA ALA A 480 7.48 70.09 20.97
C ALA A 480 6.91 70.60 22.31
N THR A 481 6.89 69.75 23.35
CA THR A 481 6.46 70.16 24.70
C THR A 481 7.45 71.11 25.41
N ALA A 482 8.71 71.16 24.98
CA ALA A 482 9.67 72.16 25.44
C ALA A 482 9.50 73.50 24.70
N ALA A 483 9.12 73.49 23.42
CA ALA A 483 8.82 74.69 22.63
C ALA A 483 7.57 75.43 23.14
N ASP A 484 6.54 74.71 23.60
CA ASP A 484 5.34 75.30 24.23
C ASP A 484 5.61 75.88 25.64
N ARG A 485 6.81 75.69 26.21
CA ARG A 485 7.25 76.29 27.49
C ARG A 485 8.18 77.49 27.33
N LEU A 486 8.31 78.05 26.12
CA LEU A 486 8.98 79.33 25.94
C LEU A 486 8.03 80.46 26.41
N PRO A 487 8.44 81.31 27.37
CA PRO A 487 7.60 82.44 27.79
C PRO A 487 7.41 83.41 26.62
N ALA A 488 6.17 83.83 26.41
CA ALA A 488 5.82 84.88 25.47
C ALA A 488 6.72 86.10 25.72
N ILE A 489 7.62 86.39 24.78
CA ILE A 489 8.38 87.64 24.76
C ILE A 489 7.34 88.75 24.58
N LYS A 490 7.06 89.49 25.66
CA LYS A 490 6.34 90.77 25.61
C LYS A 490 7.13 91.69 24.68
N THR A 491 6.57 91.94 23.49
CA THR A 491 6.97 93.07 22.67
C THR A 491 6.44 94.33 23.33
N ASP A 492 7.31 95.02 24.06
CA ASP A 492 7.04 96.38 24.55
C ASP A 492 6.79 97.29 23.35
N ARG A 493 5.54 97.76 23.21
CA ARG A 493 5.21 98.93 22.38
C ARG A 493 5.69 100.18 23.13
N PRO A 494 6.41 101.10 22.50
CA PRO A 494 6.65 102.41 23.09
C PRO A 494 5.39 103.27 22.96
N HIS A 495 4.94 103.84 24.08
CA HIS A 495 4.02 104.98 24.11
C HIS A 495 4.83 106.27 23.99
N SER A 496 4.55 107.09 22.97
CA SER A 496 4.46 108.56 23.09
C SER A 496 4.22 109.25 21.73
N CYS A 497 3.20 110.13 21.73
CA CYS A 497 2.86 111.21 20.78
C CYS A 497 2.25 110.86 19.42
#